data_AF-A0A2E1PDB5-F1
#
_entry.id   AF-A0A2E1PDB5-F1
#
_cell.length_a   1.000
_cell.length_b   1.000
_cell.length_c   1.000
_cell.angle_alpha   90.00
_cell.angle_beta   90.00
_cell.angle_gamma   90.00
#
_symmetry.space_group_name_H-M   'P 1'
#
loop_
_entity.id
_entity.type
_entity.pdbx_description
1 polymer ?
#
loop_
_entity_poly.entity_id
_entity_poly.type
_entity_poly.pdbx_seq_one_letter_code
_entity_poly.pdbx_strand_id
1 'polypeptide(L)' 'GTLFLFVCLRRASKGHLTPKRHFGFEAAAWYWHFVDVVWLFLYVSVYWWGR' A
#
# COMPACT_ATOMS: atom_id res chain seq x y z
N GLY A 1 1.72 3.89 -5.16
CA GLY A 1 0.86 3.79 -3.96
C GLY A 1 -0.53 4.34 -4.19
N THR A 2 -0.68 5.67 -4.31
CA THR A 2 -1.97 6.38 -4.31
C THR A 2 -2.97 5.92 -5.39
N LEU A 3 -2.50 5.64 -6.61
CA LEU A 3 -3.36 5.12 -7.69
C LEU A 3 -3.90 3.70 -7.39
N PHE A 4 -3.13 2.87 -6.66
CA PHE A 4 -3.52 1.50 -6.31
C PHE A 4 -4.59 1.49 -5.21
N LEU A 5 -4.44 2.36 -4.21
CA LEU A 5 -5.46 2.59 -3.19
C LEU A 5 -6.73 3.21 -3.78
N PHE A 6 -6.61 4.13 -4.74
CA PHE A 6 -7.76 4.73 -5.43
C PHE A 6 -8.56 3.69 -6.23
N VAL A 7 -7.90 2.74 -6.90
CA VAL A 7 -8.57 1.63 -7.58
C VAL A 7 -9.24 0.68 -6.57
N CYS A 8 -8.63 0.41 -5.42
CA CYS A 8 -9.25 -0.39 -4.36
C CYS A 8 -10.48 0.31 -3.76
N LEU A 9 -10.41 1.63 -3.51
CA LEU A 9 -11.53 2.43 -3.00
C LEU A 9 -12.69 2.50 -3.98
N ARG A 10 -12.40 2.69 -5.28
CA ARG A 10 -13.41 2.67 -6.35
C ARG A 10 -14.06 1.28 -6.51
N ARG A 11 -13.33 0.19 -6.24
CA ARG A 11 -13.86 -1.19 -6.24
C ARG A 11 -14.66 -1.51 -4.96
N ALA A 12 -14.31 -0.93 -3.82
CA ALA A 12 -15.06 -1.01 -2.56
C ALA A 12 -16.41 -0.30 -2.64
N SER A 13 -16.44 0.91 -3.20
CA SER A 13 -17.65 1.73 -3.34
C SER A 13 -18.72 1.10 -4.25
N LYS A 14 -18.33 0.18 -5.15
CA LYS A 14 -19.25 -0.60 -6.00
C LYS A 14 -19.80 -1.89 -5.36
N GLY A 15 -19.56 -2.13 -4.07
CA GLY A 15 -20.14 -3.26 -3.33
C GLY A 15 -19.53 -4.64 -3.62
N HIS A 16 -18.38 -4.69 -4.32
CA HIS A 16 -17.72 -5.96 -4.69
C HIS A 16 -16.80 -6.55 -3.60
N LEU A 17 -16.71 -5.92 -2.43
CA LEU A 17 -15.96 -6.42 -1.28
C LEU A 17 -16.88 -7.28 -0.39
N THR A 18 -17.06 -8.53 -0.76
CA THR A 18 -17.58 -9.57 0.14
C THR A 18 -16.41 -10.10 1.01
N PRO A 19 -16.64 -10.48 2.28
CA PRO A 19 -15.60 -11.00 3.19
C PRO A 19 -14.98 -12.36 2.80
N LYS A 20 -15.25 -12.86 1.57
CA LYS A 20 -14.58 -14.01 0.95
C LYS A 20 -13.72 -13.62 -0.27
N ARG A 21 -13.82 -12.37 -0.77
CA ARG A 21 -13.14 -11.88 -1.98
C ARG A 21 -12.44 -10.53 -1.72
N HIS A 22 -11.70 -10.44 -0.63
CA HIS A 22 -10.87 -9.29 -0.24
C HIS A 22 -9.39 -9.41 -0.65
N PHE A 23 -8.99 -10.44 -1.42
CA PHE A 23 -7.60 -10.65 -1.85
C PHE A 23 -6.99 -9.41 -2.54
N GLY A 24 -7.78 -8.66 -3.31
CA GLY A 24 -7.31 -7.42 -3.94
C GLY A 24 -7.01 -6.28 -2.95
N PHE A 25 -7.70 -6.24 -1.81
CA PHE A 25 -7.41 -5.31 -0.71
C PHE A 25 -6.18 -5.77 0.08
N GLU A 26 -6.05 -7.07 0.32
CA GLU A 26 -4.88 -7.66 0.98
C GLU A 26 -3.60 -7.42 0.17
N ALA A 27 -3.63 -7.65 -1.14
CA ALA A 27 -2.51 -7.33 -2.04
C ALA A 27 -2.16 -5.82 -2.04
N ALA A 28 -3.14 -4.94 -1.87
CA ALA A 28 -2.92 -3.51 -1.75
C ALA A 28 -2.23 -3.12 -0.45
N ALA A 29 -2.65 -3.72 0.67
CA ALA A 29 -2.02 -3.53 1.96
C ALA A 29 -0.56 -4.02 1.94
N TRP A 30 -0.30 -5.20 1.35
CA TRP A 30 1.05 -5.73 1.17
C TRP A 30 1.95 -4.82 0.32
N TYR A 31 1.43 -4.33 -0.82
CA TYR A 31 2.19 -3.39 -1.66
C TYR A 31 2.47 -2.07 -0.94
N TRP A 32 1.50 -1.57 -0.17
CA TRP A 32 1.68 -0.35 0.60
C TRP A 32 2.74 -0.51 1.69
N HIS A 33 2.71 -1.62 2.42
CA HIS A 33 3.73 -1.93 3.42
C HIS A 33 5.12 -2.11 2.81
N PHE A 34 5.24 -2.71 1.63
CA PHE A 34 6.53 -2.81 0.94
C PHE A 34 7.12 -1.43 0.64
N VAL A 35 6.30 -0.51 0.10
CA VAL A 35 6.72 0.87 -0.19
C VAL A 35 7.14 1.60 1.08
N ASP A 36 6.41 1.41 2.18
CA ASP A 36 6.69 2.03 3.48
C ASP A 36 8.03 1.57 4.07
N VAL A 37 8.33 0.26 4.01
CA VAL A 37 9.61 -0.29 4.48
C VAL A 37 10.79 0.23 3.65
N VAL A 38 10.65 0.28 2.32
CA VAL A 38 11.70 0.83 1.44
C VAL A 38 11.93 2.31 1.73
N TRP A 39 10.85 3.06 1.96
CA TRP A 39 10.95 4.47 2.31
C TRP A 39 11.69 4.70 3.63
N LEU A 40 11.37 3.95 4.68
CA LEU A 40 12.08 4.05 5.96
C LEU A 40 13.56 3.68 5.84
N PHE A 41 13.88 2.63 5.07
CA PHE A 41 15.26 2.25 4.80
C PHE A 41 16.04 3.37 4.09
N LEU A 42 15.45 3.98 3.05
CA LEU A 42 16.05 5.11 2.34
C LEU A 42 16.16 6.34 3.23
N TYR A 43 15.15 6.63 4.05
CA TYR A 43 15.14 7.77 4.95
C TYR A 43 16.30 7.70 5.95
N VAL A 44 16.46 6.56 6.62
CA VAL A 44 17.57 6.34 7.55
C VAL A 44 18.92 6.41 6.82
N SER A 45 19.05 5.74 5.68
CA SER A 45 20.33 5.67 4.95
C SER A 45 20.78 7.01 4.39
N VAL A 46 19.86 7.81 3.83
CA VAL A 46 20.20 9.06 3.13
C VAL A 46 20.19 10.26 4.07
N TYR A 47 19.20 10.36 4.96
CA TYR A 47 19.01 11.57 5.77
C TYR A 47 19.63 11.47 7.16
N TRP A 48 19.73 10.26 7.73
CA TRP A 48 20.33 10.06 9.04
C TRP A 48 21.80 9.67 8.95
N TRP A 49 22.13 8.67 8.12
CA TRP A 49 23.49 8.15 7.98
C TRP A 49 24.33 8.95 6.97
N GLY A 50 23.71 9.57 5.97
CA GLY A 50 24.39 10.42 4.98
C GLY A 50 24.83 11.80 5.47
N ARG A 51 24.73 12.07 6.79
CA ARG A 51 25.33 13.23 7.45
C ARG A 51 26.68 12.88 8.07
#